data_AF-A0A383DL42-F1
#
_entry.id   AF-A0A383DL42-F1
#
_cell.length_a   1.000
_cell.length_b   1.000
_cell.length_c   1.000
_cell.angle_alpha   90.00
_cell.angle_beta   90.00
_cell.angle_gamma   90.00
#
_symmetry.space_group_name_H-M   'P 1'
#
loop_
_entity.id
_entity.type
_entity.pdbx_description
1 polymer ?
#
loop_
_entity_poly.entity_id
_entity_poly.type
_entity_poly.pdbx_seq_one_letter_code
_entity_poly.pdbx_strand_id
1 'polypeptide(L)'
;GSAGTYHLLRVDFSTQLQERKAIHIREQKPDVVVSGNIGCLEQLASAVPETPFVHTVQWLDWATGGPCPPGLEELLAGPQITPSSTTEAAS
;
A
#
# COMPACT_ATOMS: atom_id res chain seq x y z
N GLY A 1 10.92 9.54 -6.28
CA GLY A 1 11.50 10.58 -7.16
C GLY A 1 11.25 10.22 -8.61
N SER A 2 10.01 9.86 -8.96
CA SER A 2 9.66 9.25 -10.25
C SER A 2 9.46 10.27 -11.39
N ALA A 3 9.58 11.57 -11.13
CA ALA A 3 9.20 12.59 -12.09
C ALA A 3 10.22 12.75 -13.25
N GLY A 4 9.87 12.23 -14.43
CA GLY A 4 10.42 12.63 -15.73
C GLY A 4 11.92 12.35 -15.93
N THR A 5 12.57 13.17 -16.76
CA THR A 5 14.01 13.06 -17.09
C THR A 5 14.91 13.09 -15.87
N TYR A 6 14.45 13.68 -14.76
CA TYR A 6 15.22 13.72 -13.51
C TYR A 6 15.40 12.33 -12.89
N HIS A 7 14.38 11.47 -12.96
CA HIS A 7 14.50 10.06 -12.54
C HIS A 7 15.56 9.33 -13.38
N LEU A 8 15.55 9.55 -14.70
CA LEU A 8 16.49 8.90 -15.63
C LEU A 8 17.92 9.43 -15.49
N LEU A 9 18.09 10.73 -15.29
CA LEU A 9 19.40 11.39 -15.21
C LEU A 9 20.01 11.35 -13.80
N ARG A 10 19.20 11.08 -12.77
CA ARG A 10 19.61 11.06 -11.36
C ARG A 10 19.00 9.86 -10.63
N VAL A 11 19.28 8.67 -11.14
CA VAL A 11 18.79 7.38 -10.62
C VAL A 11 19.08 7.24 -9.13
N ASP A 12 20.34 7.46 -8.70
CA ASP A 12 20.74 7.31 -7.29
C ASP A 12 19.91 8.16 -6.34
N PHE A 13 19.63 9.41 -6.72
CA PHE A 13 18.83 10.32 -5.89
C PHE A 13 17.35 9.89 -5.87
N SER A 14 16.82 9.40 -6.99
CA SER A 14 15.47 8.87 -7.03
C SER A 14 15.31 7.64 -6.13
N THR A 15 16.28 6.73 -6.14
CA THR A 15 16.30 5.53 -5.30
C THR A 15 16.34 5.91 -3.83
N GLN A 16 17.23 6.82 -3.42
CA GLN A 16 17.29 7.32 -2.04
C GLN A 16 15.95 7.93 -1.58
N LEU A 17 15.29 8.70 -2.45
CA LEU A 17 13.98 9.26 -2.12
C LEU A 17 12.86 8.21 -2.03
N GLN A 18 12.92 7.17 -2.86
CA GLN A 18 11.99 6.03 -2.81
C GLN A 18 12.18 5.26 -1.50
N GLU A 19 13.41 4.87 -1.17
CA GLU A 19 13.75 4.18 0.07
C GLU A 19 13.32 4.97 1.29
N ARG A 20 13.63 6.27 1.33
CA ARG A 20 13.22 7.15 2.43
C ARG A 20 11.70 7.15 2.60
N LYS A 21 10.93 7.25 1.52
CA LYS A 21 9.46 7.19 1.60
C LYS A 21 8.96 5.82 2.04
N ALA A 22 9.56 4.75 1.53
CA ALA A 22 9.20 3.38 1.89
C ALA A 22 9.40 3.11 3.39
N ILE A 23 10.49 3.59 3.99
CA ILE A 23 10.73 3.51 5.43
C ILE A 23 9.58 4.16 6.21
N HIS A 24 9.25 5.42 5.90
CA HIS A 24 8.18 6.12 6.61
C HIS A 24 6.80 5.47 6.40
N ILE A 25 6.51 4.93 5.21
CA ILE A 25 5.27 4.18 4.97
C ILE A 25 5.19 2.96 5.90
N ARG A 26 6.26 2.15 5.96
CA ARG A 26 6.28 0.96 6.83
C ARG A 26 6.16 1.32 8.31
N GLU A 27 6.74 2.44 8.74
CA GLU A 27 6.61 2.93 10.12
C GLU A 27 5.16 3.28 10.49
N GLN A 28 4.38 3.81 9.54
CA GLN A 28 2.97 4.12 9.77
C GLN A 28 2.05 2.90 9.75
N LYS A 29 2.50 1.76 9.20
CA LYS A 29 1.73 0.51 9.05
C LYS A 29 0.32 0.76 8.49
N PRO A 30 0.19 1.44 7.33
CA PRO A 30 -1.12 1.76 6.79
C PRO A 30 -1.79 0.50 6.22
N ASP A 31 -3.11 0.46 6.32
CA ASP A 31 -3.93 -0.56 5.64
C ASP A 31 -3.93 -0.36 4.11
N VAL A 32 -3.78 0.88 3.65
CA VAL A 32 -3.76 1.25 2.23
C VAL A 32 -3.02 2.57 2.00
N VAL A 33 -2.30 2.68 0.88
CA VAL A 33 -1.71 3.94 0.42
C VAL A 33 -2.44 4.46 -0.82
N VAL A 34 -2.92 5.71 -0.74
CA VAL A 34 -3.65 6.36 -1.83
C VAL A 34 -2.79 7.45 -2.47
N SER A 35 -2.70 7.49 -3.80
CA SER A 35 -1.99 8.56 -4.51
C SER A 35 -2.63 8.90 -5.87
N GLY A 36 -2.54 10.17 -6.27
CA GLY A 36 -2.96 10.65 -7.60
C GLY A 36 -1.84 10.65 -8.64
N ASN A 37 -0.65 10.13 -8.31
CA ASN A 37 0.49 10.10 -9.22
C ASN A 37 0.86 8.63 -9.52
N ILE A 38 0.46 8.15 -10.69
CA ILE A 38 0.65 6.76 -11.10
C ILE A 38 2.13 6.33 -11.09
N GLY A 39 3.06 7.22 -11.49
CA GLY A 39 4.48 6.93 -11.44
C GLY A 39 5.04 6.84 -10.02
N CYS A 40 4.42 7.53 -9.05
CA CYS A 40 4.72 7.32 -7.63
C CYS A 40 4.15 6.00 -7.12
N LEU A 41 2.95 5.60 -7.57
CA LEU A 41 2.34 4.32 -7.18
C LEU A 41 3.23 3.17 -7.62
N GLU A 42 3.61 3.10 -8.90
CA GLU A 42 4.47 2.04 -9.43
C GLU A 42 5.82 1.98 -8.69
N GLN A 43 6.47 3.14 -8.54
CA GLN A 43 7.76 3.22 -7.85
C GLN A 43 7.64 2.82 -6.36
N LEU A 44 6.61 3.25 -5.64
CA LEU A 44 6.51 2.95 -4.21
C LEU A 44 5.99 1.54 -3.94
N ALA A 45 5.06 1.04 -4.76
CA ALA A 45 4.55 -0.32 -4.68
C ALA A 45 5.69 -1.35 -4.85
N SER A 46 6.67 -1.09 -5.72
CA SER A 46 7.83 -1.97 -5.85
C SER A 46 8.72 -2.00 -4.59
N ALA A 47 8.68 -0.96 -3.76
CA ALA A 47 9.50 -0.82 -2.56
C ALA A 47 8.76 -1.22 -1.27
N VAL A 48 7.43 -1.31 -1.32
CA VAL A 48 6.54 -1.70 -0.22
C VAL A 48 5.45 -2.66 -0.75
N PRO A 49 5.83 -3.85 -1.26
CA PRO A 49 4.87 -4.78 -1.86
C PRO A 49 3.83 -5.34 -0.88
N GLU A 50 4.09 -5.24 0.43
CA GLU A 50 3.22 -5.71 1.51
C GLU A 50 2.01 -4.80 1.80
N THR A 51 1.95 -3.61 1.20
CA THR A 51 0.86 -2.64 1.42
C THR A 51 0.12 -2.41 0.11
N PRO A 52 -1.22 -2.42 0.09
CA PRO A 52 -1.97 -2.13 -1.13
C PRO A 52 -1.86 -0.64 -1.50
N PHE A 53 -1.67 -0.38 -2.79
CA PHE A 53 -1.58 0.95 -3.38
C PHE A 53 -2.75 1.18 -4.33
N VAL A 54 -3.44 2.31 -4.19
CA VAL A 54 -4.63 2.63 -5.01
C VAL A 54 -4.59 4.06 -5.53
N HIS A 55 -5.10 4.25 -6.75
CA HIS A 55 -5.21 5.59 -7.30
C HIS A 55 -6.34 6.37 -6.62
N THR A 56 -6.14 7.67 -6.37
CA THR A 56 -7.15 8.52 -5.72
C THR A 56 -8.51 8.47 -6.41
N VAL A 57 -8.55 8.39 -7.74
CA VAL A 57 -9.82 8.26 -8.49
C VAL A 57 -10.53 6.94 -8.18
N GLN A 58 -9.81 5.82 -8.12
CA GLN A 58 -10.40 4.52 -7.77
C GLN A 58 -10.89 4.51 -6.32
N TRP A 59 -10.13 5.13 -5.42
CA TRP A 59 -10.52 5.27 -4.01
C TRP A 59 -11.82 6.06 -3.86
N LEU A 60 -11.95 7.18 -4.59
CA LEU A 60 -13.16 8.00 -4.57
C LEU A 60 -14.35 7.29 -5.23
N ASP A 61 -14.14 6.64 -6.37
CA ASP A 61 -15.19 5.87 -7.05
C ASP A 61 -15.78 4.81 -6.12
N TRP A 62 -14.92 4.02 -5.47
CA TRP A 62 -15.33 3.02 -4.47
C TRP A 62 -16.09 3.63 -3.29
N ALA A 63 -15.59 4.74 -2.74
CA ALA A 63 -16.27 5.45 -1.65
C ALA A 63 -17.66 5.99 -2.05
N THR A 64 -17.90 6.21 -3.34
CA THR A 64 -19.18 6.66 -3.89
C THR A 64 -20.09 5.53 -4.40
N GLY A 65 -19.74 4.27 -4.13
CA GLY A 65 -20.53 3.09 -4.51
C GLY A 65 -20.09 2.39 -5.79
N GLY A 66 -18.94 2.79 -6.35
CA GLY A 66 -18.25 2.06 -7.41
C GLY A 66 -17.67 0.73 -6.93
N PRO A 67 -17.09 -0.08 -7.84
CA PRO A 67 -16.50 -1.37 -7.50
C PRO A 67 -15.31 -1.24 -6.53
N CYS A 68 -15.06 -2.29 -5.75
CA CYS A 68 -13.83 -2.41 -4.95
C CYS A 68 -12.61 -2.37 -5.87
N PRO A 69 -11.58 -1.55 -5.60
CA PRO A 69 -10.36 -1.56 -6.39
C PRO A 69 -9.59 -2.87 -6.15
N PRO A 70 -8.85 -3.37 -7.15
CA PRO A 70 -8.08 -4.60 -7.02
C PRO A 70 -7.05 -4.53 -5.90
N GLY A 71 -6.93 -5.59 -5.11
CA GLY A 71 -5.99 -5.69 -3.99
C GLY A 71 -6.50 -5.10 -2.67
N LEU A 72 -7.75 -4.62 -2.62
CA LEU A 72 -8.40 -4.15 -1.39
C LEU A 72 -9.50 -5.11 -0.90
N GLU A 73 -9.67 -6.28 -1.53
CA GLU A 73 -10.70 -7.25 -1.19
C GLU A 73 -10.55 -7.76 0.26
N GLU A 74 -9.31 -7.85 0.75
CA GLU A 74 -9.04 -8.25 2.14
C GLU A 74 -9.54 -7.20 3.15
N LEU A 75 -9.56 -5.91 2.79
CA LEU A 75 -10.10 -4.85 3.65
C LEU A 75 -11.62 -4.92 3.79
N LEU A 76 -12.31 -5.48 2.79
CA LEU A 76 -13.75 -5.73 2.85
C LEU A 76 -14.11 -6.91 3.75
N ALA A 77 -13.21 -7.89 3.90
CA ALA A 77 -13.47 -9.11 4.66
C ALA A 77 -13.52 -8.87 6.19
N GLY A 78 -13.07 -7.71 6.67
CA GLY A 78 -12.97 -7.39 8.10
C GLY A 78 -11.86 -8.20 8.80
N PRO A 79 -11.51 -7.84 10.05
CA PRO A 79 -10.48 -8.58 10.79
C PRO A 79 -10.97 -10.01 11.05
N GLN A 80 -10.24 -11.00 10.51
CA GLN A 80 -10.44 -12.40 10.83
C GLN A 80 -10.06 -12.63 12.29
N ILE A 81 -11.04 -12.67 13.17
CA ILE A 81 -10.85 -13.11 14.56
C ILE A 81 -10.54 -14.61 14.49
N THR A 82 -9.27 -14.99 14.46
CA THR A 82 -8.87 -16.38 14.69
C THR A 82 -9.19 -16.74 16.14
N PRO A 83 -10.10 -17.70 16.41
CA PRO A 83 -10.34 -18.14 17.78
C PRO A 83 -9.05 -18.79 18.30
N SER A 84 -8.45 -18.19 19.32
CA SER A 84 -7.34 -18.79 20.06
C SER A 84 -7.80 -20.14 20.60
N SER A 85 -7.13 -21.20 20.17
CA SER A 85 -7.32 -22.55 20.71
C SER A 85 -6.87 -22.56 22.17
N THR A 86 -7.81 -22.39 23.10
CA THR A 86 -7.61 -22.81 24.48
C THR A 86 -7.66 -24.33 24.48
N THR A 87 -6.49 -24.97 24.45
CA THR A 87 -6.38 -26.39 24.79
C THR A 87 -6.78 -26.56 26.24
N GLU A 88 -7.96 -27.17 26.43
CA GLU A 88 -8.40 -27.84 27.63
C GLU A 88 -7.35 -28.91 28.00
N ALA A 89 -6.49 -28.61 28.97
CA ALA A 89 -5.71 -29.62 29.67
C ALA A 89 -6.44 -29.95 30.96
N ALA A 90 -7.51 -30.73 30.83
CA ALA A 90 -8.07 -31.51 31.92
C ALA A 90 -7.39 -32.88 31.91
N SER A 91 -6.50 -33.13 32.88
CA SER A 91 -6.26 -34.40 33.59
C SER A 91 -5.02 -34.28 34.47
#